data_AF-A0A8T4SMS1-F1
#
_entry.id   AF-A0A8T4SMS1-F1
#
_cell.length_a   1.000
_cell.length_b   1.000
_cell.length_c   1.000
_cell.angle_alpha   90.00
_cell.angle_beta   90.00
_cell.angle_gamma   90.00
#
_symmetry.space_group_name_H-M   'P 1'
#
loop_
_entity.id
_entity.type
_entity.pdbx_description
1 polymer ?
#
loop_
_entity_poly.entity_id
_entity_poly.type
_entity_poly.pdbx_seq_one_letter_code
_entity_poly.pdbx_strand_id
1 'polypeptide(L)' 'MFRLTRWKAGTNVPFDPIASELAHRHGIKVMILHGRDLENVEKALQGLPFKGTLIS' A
#
# COMPACT_ATOMS: atom_id res chain seq x y z
N MET A 1 -20.97 9.75 0.32
CA MET A 1 -20.18 10.89 0.84
C MET A 1 -19.31 10.41 1.99
N PHE A 2 -18.13 9.84 1.70
CA PHE A 2 -17.15 9.43 2.72
C PHE A 2 -16.09 10.51 2.84
N ARG A 3 -16.01 11.13 4.01
CA ARG A 3 -15.15 12.30 4.27
C ARG A 3 -14.01 11.89 5.21
N LEU A 4 -12.98 11.24 4.68
CA LEU A 4 -11.75 10.93 5.42
C LEU A 4 -10.87 12.18 5.51
N THR A 5 -11.17 13.10 6.44
CA THR A 5 -10.48 14.40 6.49
C THR A 5 -9.55 14.63 7.68
N ARG A 6 -9.29 13.67 8.57
CA ARG A 6 -8.26 13.90 9.61
C ARG A 6 -7.49 12.63 9.94
N TRP A 7 -6.30 12.52 9.37
CA TRP A 7 -5.22 11.76 10.00
C TRP A 7 -5.02 12.34 11.41
N LYS A 8 -5.24 11.52 12.45
CA LYS A 8 -5.08 11.90 13.86
C LYS A 8 -3.88 11.12 14.39
N ALA A 9 -2.89 11.80 14.95
CA ALA A 9 -1.75 11.13 15.59
C ALA A 9 -2.27 10.10 16.62
N GLY A 10 -1.82 8.85 16.52
CA GLY A 10 -2.30 7.73 17.35
C GLY A 10 -3.36 6.82 16.69
N THR A 11 -3.74 7.05 15.43
CA THR A 11 -4.61 6.11 14.71
C THR A 11 -3.80 4.89 14.26
N ASN A 12 -4.08 3.71 14.83
CA ASN A 12 -3.48 2.42 14.43
C ASN A 12 -4.07 1.93 13.10
N VAL A 13 -3.87 2.70 12.03
CA VAL A 13 -4.11 2.22 10.67
C VAL A 13 -2.80 1.67 10.12
N PRO A 14 -2.78 0.44 9.59
CA PRO A 14 -1.55 -0.20 9.11
C PRO A 14 -0.97 0.49 7.87
N PHE A 15 -1.76 1.35 7.19
CA PHE A 15 -1.35 2.11 6.03
C PHE A 15 -2.14 3.43 5.96
N ASP A 16 -1.51 4.48 5.45
CA ASP A 16 -2.07 5.84 5.46
C ASP A 16 -3.22 5.99 4.43
N PRO A 17 -4.44 6.38 4.87
CA PRO A 17 -5.59 6.51 3.98
C PRO A 17 -5.46 7.67 2.98
N ILE A 18 -4.77 8.75 3.33
CA ILE A 18 -4.51 9.89 2.43
C ILE A 18 -3.48 9.48 1.38
N ALA A 19 -2.43 8.76 1.78
CA ALA A 19 -1.45 8.22 0.84
C ALA A 19 -2.09 7.21 -0.14
N SER A 20 -3.03 6.38 0.34
CA SER A 20 -3.79 5.45 -0.51
C SER A 20 -4.64 6.16 -1.55
N GLU A 21 -5.34 7.22 -1.14
CA GLU A 21 -6.17 8.02 -2.04
C GLU A 21 -5.32 8.74 -3.09
N LEU A 22 -4.18 9.31 -2.68
CA LEU A 22 -3.22 9.94 -3.60
C LEU A 22 -2.64 8.92 -4.59
N ALA A 23 -2.24 7.74 -4.11
CA ALA A 23 -1.71 6.69 -4.98
C ALA A 23 -2.73 6.27 -6.05
N HIS A 24 -3.99 6.05 -5.65
CA HIS A 24 -5.08 5.73 -6.58
C HIS A 24 -5.31 6.86 -7.61
N ARG A 25 -5.39 8.12 -7.16
CA ARG A 25 -5.59 9.28 -8.06
C ARG A 25 -4.46 9.46 -9.07
N HIS A 26 -3.23 9.08 -8.71
CA HIS A 26 -2.06 9.19 -9.58
C HIS A 26 -1.72 7.90 -10.34
N GLY A 27 -2.55 6.86 -10.24
CA GLY A 27 -2.29 5.57 -10.90
C GLY A 27 -1.05 4.83 -10.36
N ILE A 28 -0.64 5.16 -9.14
CA ILE A 28 0.50 4.54 -8.46
C ILE A 28 0.02 3.25 -7.82
N LYS A 29 0.65 2.14 -8.19
CA LYS A 29 0.41 0.83 -7.57
C LYS A 29 1.07 0.77 -6.20
N VAL A 30 0.31 0.34 -5.20
CA VAL A 30 0.83 0.09 -3.84
C VAL A 30 0.86 -1.41 -3.60
N MET A 31 2.03 -1.92 -3.20
CA MET A 31 2.25 -3.33 -2.88
C MET A 31 2.53 -3.48 -1.39
N ILE A 32 1.73 -4.30 -0.71
CA ILE A 32 1.93 -4.67 0.70
C ILE A 32 2.50 -6.08 0.75
N LEU A 33 3.70 -6.21 1.34
CA LEU A 33 4.52 -7.42 1.32
C LEU A 33 5.01 -7.80 2.72
N HIS A 34 5.40 -9.06 2.89
CA HIS A 34 6.11 -9.47 4.10
C HIS A 34 7.59 -9.11 3.98
N GLY A 35 8.05 -8.07 4.69
CA GLY A 35 9.42 -7.54 4.54
C GLY A 35 10.57 -8.48 4.95
N ARG A 36 10.30 -9.62 5.60
CA ARG A 36 11.32 -10.64 5.92
C ARG A 36 11.51 -11.66 4.80
N ASP A 37 10.58 -11.72 3.85
CA ASP A 37 10.65 -12.60 2.68
C ASP A 37 11.23 -11.81 1.51
N LEU A 38 12.56 -11.67 1.49
CA LEU A 38 13.27 -10.85 0.51
C LEU A 38 13.14 -11.38 -0.91
N GLU A 39 13.02 -12.70 -1.09
CA GLU A 39 12.77 -13.31 -2.40
C GLU A 39 11.41 -12.86 -2.96
N ASN A 40 10.38 -12.84 -2.12
CA ASN A 40 9.06 -12.33 -2.52
C ASN A 40 9.07 -10.80 -2.78
N VAL A 41 9.89 -10.04 -2.04
CA VAL A 41 10.09 -8.61 -2.31
C VAL A 41 10.74 -8.39 -3.67
N GLU A 42 11.77 -9.17 -4.00
CA GLU A 42 12.44 -9.10 -5.29
C GLU A 42 11.48 -9.43 -6.45
N LYS A 43 10.69 -10.50 -6.32
CA LYS A 43 9.64 -10.86 -7.29
C LYS A 43 8.65 -9.71 -7.52
N ALA A 44 8.18 -9.09 -6.44
CA ALA A 44 7.24 -7.97 -6.52
C ALA A 44 7.86 -6.76 -7.25
N LEU A 45 9.12 -6.43 -6.98
CA LEU A 45 9.84 -5.34 -7.66
C LEU A 45 10.10 -5.62 -9.14
N GLN A 46 10.34 -6.88 -9.51
CA GLN A 46 10.52 -7.32 -10.90
C GLN A 46 9.20 -7.45 -11.68
N GLY A 47 8.05 -7.25 -11.02
CA GLY A 47 6.73 -7.44 -11.63
C GLY A 47 6.37 -8.91 -11.86
N LEU A 48 7.07 -9.83 -11.19
CA LEU A 48 6.76 -11.26 -11.20
C LEU A 48 5.60 -11.57 -10.25
N PRO A 49 4.96 -12.75 -10.39
CA PRO A 49 4.00 -13.21 -9.40
C PRO A 49 4.58 -13.20 -8.00
N PHE A 50 3.88 -12.51 -7.09
CA PHE A 50 4.29 -12.35 -5.69
C PHE A 50 3.11 -12.62 -4.77
N LYS A 51 3.42 -12.92 -3.51
CA LYS A 51 2.44 -13.10 -2.43
C LYS A 51 2.30 -11.80 -1.65
N GLY A 52 1.12 -11.20 -1.68
CA GLY A 52 0.84 -9.97 -0.96
C GLY A 52 -0.47 -9.34 -1.38
N THR A 53 -0.62 -8.04 -1.10
CA THR A 53 -1.77 -7.25 -1.53
C THR A 53 -1.32 -6.20 -2.53
N LEU A 54 -1.99 -6.15 -3.67
CA LEU A 54 -1.84 -5.09 -4.66
C LEU A 54 -3.05 -4.15 -4.57
N ILE A 55 -2.79 -2.86 -4.39
CA ILE A 55 -3.81 -1.80 -4.42
C ILE A 55 -3.52 -0.94 -5.66
N SER A 56 -4.54 -0.73 -6.48
CA SER A 56 -4.51 0.00 -7.75
C SER A 56 -5.77 0.83 -7.90
#